data_AF-A0A3C1DI15-F1
#
_entry.id   AF-A0A3C1DI15-F1
#
_cell.length_a   1.000
_cell.length_b   1.000
_cell.length_c   1.000
_cell.angle_alpha   90.00
_cell.angle_beta   90.00
_cell.angle_gamma   90.00
#
_symmetry.space_group_name_H-M   'P 1'
#
loop_
_entity.id
_entity.type
_entity.pdbx_description
1 polymer ?
#
loop_
_entity_poly.entity_id
_entity_poly.type
_entity_poly.pdbx_seq_one_letter_code
_entity_poly.pdbx_strand_id
1 'polypeptide(L)'
;IVPIGLAAGLPVGVVTGMWAGALGGVYTLPANGTQIAAANFDLTGTTKLGGKLFDHSFFVPMLVLSVVTIIVGAAIGLLLF
;
A
#
# COMPACT_ATOMS: atom_id res chain seq x y z
N ILE A 1 -12.92 -0.49 -4.55
CA ILE A 1 -12.86 -1.94 -4.89
C ILE A 1 -13.68 -2.82 -3.95
N VAL A 2 -13.79 -2.52 -2.65
CA VAL A 2 -14.49 -3.37 -1.66
C VAL A 2 -15.92 -3.78 -2.08
N PRO A 3 -16.84 -2.88 -2.49
CA PRO A 3 -18.20 -3.29 -2.84
C PRO A 3 -18.26 -4.16 -4.11
N ILE A 4 -17.39 -3.88 -5.08
CA ILE A 4 -17.29 -4.63 -6.33
C ILE A 4 -16.75 -6.04 -6.08
N GLY A 5 -15.71 -6.16 -5.23
CA GLY A 5 -15.12 -7.45 -4.90
C GLY A 5 -16.10 -8.36 -4.17
N LEU A 6 -16.85 -7.81 -3.21
CA LEU A 6 -17.91 -8.55 -2.52
C LEU A 6 -19.04 -8.96 -3.47
N ALA A 7 -19.47 -8.08 -4.38
CA ALA A 7 -20.46 -8.41 -5.40
C ALA A 7 -19.97 -9.49 -6.39
N ALA A 8 -18.66 -9.58 -6.62
CA ALA A 8 -18.02 -10.63 -7.41
C ALA A 8 -17.83 -11.96 -6.65
N GLY A 9 -18.28 -12.05 -5.39
CA GLY A 9 -18.20 -13.27 -4.58
C GLY A 9 -16.84 -13.50 -3.92
N LEU A 10 -15.96 -12.49 -3.86
CA LEU A 10 -14.69 -12.63 -3.16
C LEU A 10 -14.92 -12.78 -1.64
N PRO A 11 -14.19 -13.68 -0.95
CA PRO A 11 -14.28 -13.82 0.49
C PRO A 11 -13.94 -12.51 1.22
N VAL A 12 -14.70 -12.18 2.27
CA VAL A 12 -14.56 -10.92 3.02
C VAL A 12 -13.13 -10.73 3.56
N GLY A 13 -12.49 -11.80 4.04
CA GLY A 13 -11.11 -11.74 4.52
C GLY A 13 -10.11 -11.38 3.42
N VAL A 14 -10.28 -11.93 2.22
CA VAL A 14 -9.45 -11.61 1.05
C VAL A 14 -9.64 -10.16 0.62
N VAL A 15 -10.90 -9.70 0.54
CA VAL A 15 -11.23 -8.31 0.17
C VAL A 15 -10.63 -7.32 1.18
N THR A 16 -10.70 -7.65 2.47
CA THR A 16 -10.14 -6.82 3.56
C THR A 16 -8.61 -6.75 3.49
N GLY A 17 -7.93 -7.89 3.32
CA GLY A 17 -6.47 -7.92 3.19
C GLY A 17 -5.95 -7.19 1.94
N MET A 18 -6.64 -7.36 0.82
CA MET A 18 -6.28 -6.70 -0.44
C MET A 18 -6.56 -5.19 -0.45
N TRP A 19 -7.52 -4.71 0.33
CA TRP A 19 -7.86 -3.28 0.38
C TRP A 19 -6.67 -2.42 0.84
N ALA A 20 -6.01 -2.81 1.94
CA ALA A 20 -4.82 -2.11 2.41
C ALA A 20 -3.60 -2.38 1.51
N GLY A 21 -3.49 -3.59 0.95
CA GLY A 21 -2.41 -3.95 0.03
C GLY A 21 -2.41 -3.17 -1.28
N ALA A 22 -3.59 -2.84 -1.80
CA ALA A 22 -3.78 -2.05 -3.01
C ALA A 22 -3.28 -0.60 -2.88
N LEU A 23 -3.18 -0.06 -1.65
CA LEU A 23 -2.61 1.26 -1.43
C LEU A 23 -1.15 1.33 -1.84
N GLY A 24 -0.38 0.23 -1.72
CA GLY A 24 1.00 0.18 -2.20
C GLY A 24 1.11 0.57 -3.66
N GLY A 25 0.18 0.13 -4.52
CA GLY A 25 0.15 0.49 -5.94
C GLY A 25 0.01 2.00 -6.21
N VAL A 26 -0.67 2.73 -5.34
CA VAL A 26 -0.83 4.20 -5.42
C VAL A 26 0.46 4.93 -5.05
N TYR A 27 1.25 4.32 -4.17
CA TYR A 27 2.49 4.90 -3.63
C TYR A 27 3.77 4.31 -4.23
N THR A 28 3.62 3.33 -5.13
CA THR A 28 4.68 2.71 -5.93
C THR A 28 5.34 3.72 -6.87
N LEU A 29 4.58 4.70 -7.33
CA LEU A 29 5.05 5.79 -8.17
C LEU A 29 4.99 7.10 -7.35
N PRO A 30 5.93 8.03 -7.51
CA PRO A 30 5.95 9.33 -6.84
C PRO A 30 4.91 10.29 -7.44
N ALA A 31 3.67 9.84 -7.60
CA ALA A 31 2.58 10.58 -8.23
C ALA A 31 1.66 11.28 -7.20
N ASN A 32 1.89 11.09 -5.90
CA ASN A 32 1.05 11.66 -4.85
C ASN A 32 1.66 12.95 -4.27
N GLY A 33 0.86 14.03 -4.25
CA GLY A 33 1.24 15.31 -3.65
C GLY A 33 1.68 15.21 -2.18
N THR A 34 1.16 14.23 -1.42
CA THR A 34 1.57 14.02 -0.03
C THR A 34 3.00 13.51 0.11
N GLN A 35 3.48 12.67 -0.82
CA GLN A 35 4.88 12.21 -0.83
C GLN A 35 5.84 13.34 -1.19
N ILE A 36 5.44 14.21 -2.13
CA ILE A 36 6.18 15.41 -2.50
C ILE A 36 6.27 16.37 -1.32
N ALA A 37 5.15 16.64 -0.64
CA ALA A 37 5.14 17.48 0.55
C ALA A 37 6.02 16.90 1.67
N ALA A 38 5.90 15.60 1.95
CA ALA A 38 6.70 14.93 2.97
C ALA A 38 8.22 15.02 2.70
N ALA A 39 8.65 14.83 1.44
CA ALA A 39 10.05 14.98 1.07
C ALA A 39 10.54 16.44 1.20
N ASN A 40 9.70 17.43 0.86
CA ASN A 40 10.08 18.85 0.96
C ASN A 40 10.13 19.37 2.40
N PHE A 41 9.28 18.87 3.29
CA PHE A 41 9.27 19.26 4.70
C PHE A 41 10.25 18.46 5.57
N ASP A 42 10.90 17.43 5.02
CA ASP A 42 11.87 16.63 5.76
C ASP A 42 13.21 17.37 5.93
N LEU A 43 13.40 17.99 7.09
CA LEU A 43 14.63 18.67 7.46
C LEU A 43 15.80 17.72 7.72
N THR A 44 15.56 16.43 7.90
CA THR A 44 16.62 15.41 8.11
C THR A 44 17.25 14.95 6.80
N GLY A 45 16.57 15.19 5.67
CA GLY A 45 17.03 14.77 4.34
C GLY A 45 17.00 13.26 4.11
N THR A 46 16.28 12.49 4.93
CA THR A 46 16.17 11.02 4.82
C THR A 46 15.08 10.60 3.84
N THR A 47 14.13 11.48 3.58
CA THR A 47 13.01 11.30 2.66
C THR A 47 13.33 11.94 1.33
N LYS A 48 13.47 11.10 0.29
CA LYS A 48 13.88 11.55 -1.05
C LYS A 48 12.93 11.01 -2.10
N LEU A 49 12.60 11.86 -3.06
CA LEU A 49 12.06 11.47 -4.35
C LEU A 49 13.25 11.44 -5.31
N GLY A 50 13.68 10.25 -5.72
CA GLY A 50 14.82 10.11 -6.63
C GLY A 50 14.50 10.56 -8.05
N GLY A 51 15.37 10.20 -8.99
CA GLY A 51 15.27 10.61 -10.39
C GLY A 51 14.55 9.60 -11.28
N LYS A 52 14.19 8.43 -10.75
CA LYS A 52 13.50 7.34 -11.43
C LYS A 52 12.10 7.16 -10.84
N LEU A 53 11.36 6.26 -11.46
CA LEU A 53 9.96 6.05 -11.09
C LEU A 53 9.76 5.32 -9.75
N PHE A 54 10.76 4.56 -9.28
CA PHE A 54 10.65 3.73 -8.07
C PHE A 54 11.75 4.04 -7.04
N ASP A 55 12.64 5.00 -7.30
CA ASP A 55 13.82 5.27 -6.46
C ASP A 55 13.51 6.32 -5.38
N HIS A 56 12.49 6.07 -4.56
CA HIS A 56 12.10 6.98 -3.49
C HIS A 56 11.98 6.28 -2.13
N SER A 57 12.18 7.05 -1.05
CA SER A 57 12.23 6.52 0.32
C SER A 57 10.93 5.80 0.74
N PHE A 58 9.80 6.10 0.10
CA PHE A 58 8.51 5.46 0.39
C PHE A 58 8.36 4.04 -0.16
N PHE A 59 9.18 3.62 -1.13
CA PHE A 59 8.94 2.36 -1.86
C PHE A 59 9.02 1.13 -0.95
N VAL A 60 10.10 1.01 -0.17
CA VAL A 60 10.30 -0.13 0.73
C VAL A 60 9.23 -0.19 1.83
N PRO A 61 8.93 0.89 2.57
CA PRO A 61 7.84 0.88 3.56
C PRO A 61 6.49 0.48 2.97
N MET A 62 6.18 0.94 1.74
CA MET A 62 4.91 0.62 1.08
C MET A 62 4.86 -0.82 0.62
N LEU A 63 5.97 -1.38 0.12
CA LEU A 63 6.04 -2.79 -0.21
C LEU A 63 5.81 -3.67 1.03
N VAL A 64 6.43 -3.31 2.16
CA VAL A 64 6.22 -4.01 3.44
C VAL A 64 4.76 -3.93 3.86
N LEU A 65 4.15 -2.74 3.84
CA LEU A 65 2.72 -2.57 4.12
C LEU A 65 1.86 -3.48 3.23
N SER A 66 2.12 -3.50 1.92
CA SER A 66 1.33 -4.29 0.99
C SER A 66 1.42 -5.79 1.25
N VAL A 67 2.65 -6.30 1.41
CA VAL A 67 2.87 -7.73 1.66
C VAL A 67 2.25 -8.15 3.00
N VAL A 68 2.48 -7.37 4.06
CA VAL A 68 1.98 -7.69 5.41
C VAL A 68 0.45 -7.68 5.45
N THR A 69 -0.18 -6.66 4.88
CA THR A 69 -1.65 -6.53 4.91
C THR A 69 -2.35 -7.62 4.11
N ILE A 70 -1.80 -7.99 2.95
CA ILE A 70 -2.33 -9.11 2.15
C ILE A 70 -2.19 -10.42 2.91
N ILE A 71 -0.99 -10.74 3.44
CA ILE A 71 -0.74 -12.01 4.14
C ILE A 71 -1.60 -12.11 5.40
N VAL A 72 -1.57 -11.09 6.26
CA VAL A 72 -2.28 -11.10 7.54
C VAL A 72 -3.79 -11.08 7.31
N GLY A 73 -4.28 -10.26 6.38
CA GLY A 73 -5.71 -10.20 6.06
C GLY A 73 -6.23 -11.51 5.46
N ALA A 74 -5.46 -12.15 4.57
CA ALA A 74 -5.80 -13.46 4.04
C ALA A 74 -5.77 -14.55 5.13
N ALA A 75 -4.78 -14.52 6.03
CA ALA A 75 -4.69 -15.46 7.15
C ALA A 75 -5.86 -15.31 8.13
N ILE A 76 -6.21 -14.09 8.51
CA ILE A 76 -7.41 -13.82 9.33
C ILE A 76 -8.67 -14.33 8.61
N GLY A 77 -8.77 -14.07 7.31
CA GLY A 77 -9.84 -14.57 6.46
C GLY A 77 -9.98 -16.08 6.50
N LEU A 78 -8.88 -16.80 6.36
CA LEU A 78 -8.83 -18.27 6.37
C LEU A 78 -9.11 -18.88 7.75
N LEU A 79 -8.70 -18.21 8.83
CA LEU A 79 -8.76 -18.77 10.19
C LEU A 79 -10.07 -18.49 10.90
N LEU A 80 -10.75 -17.40 10.58
CA LEU A 80 -11.95 -16.95 11.30
C LEU A 80 -13.25 -17.11 10.50
N PHE A 81 -13.17 -17.39 9.19
CA PHE A 81 -14.32 -17.48 8.29
C PHE A 81 -14.13 -18.63 7.29
#